data_AF-A0A165MNA0-F1
#
_entry.id   AF-A0A165MNA0-F1
#
_cell.length_a   1.000
_cell.length_b   1.000
_cell.length_c   1.000
_cell.angle_alpha   90.00
_cell.angle_beta   90.00
_cell.angle_gamma   90.00
#
_symmetry.space_group_name_H-M   'P 1'
#
loop_
_entity.id
_entity.type
_entity.pdbx_description
1 polymer ?
#
loop_
_entity_poly.entity_id
_entity_poly.type
_entity_poly.pdbx_seq_one_letter_code
_entity_poly.pdbx_strand_id
1 'polypeptide(L)'
;MHVGKRTAASRPHLLAGILDLTNAQPVNYIPLEQVSFEWDVIILAWGEWPTLFNLDPADPEVQGACLYESPSFYMPEHHSPFSVSLPVCPGGVLETDFLAAITKKIGDGTDVLFHVGGTLTSNRGLLRLTASSDVDTFVKNIGIVVKKYALNGVNINLRDASCDVSNLDVDFRYPVDAWSLNLISAVKQLRAVQGTDFVLSVAVDLSFDDAGAILGQASCITVMHALRDVVSFFVVRPQPSSPGGPLVDLNGQPQRQGTTDYVVATIDKLLNGASINSSLEILPPFQPEQLLFLVSASQSAANDSWVPTEQLTAAYSCITDVQMCGEYKPRSGPSPAFRGVFADTINLDFSNHNALASALSPVIHSEGAAPSGSAPSGSAPTASQTSSVVDLSVPLRLLWEL
;
A
#
# COMPACT_ATOMS: atom_id res chain seq x y z
N MET A 1 -10.34 -29.71 -3.87
CA MET A 1 -9.38 -29.18 -4.86
C MET A 1 -9.25 -27.70 -4.61
N HIS A 2 -8.20 -27.25 -3.90
CA HIS A 2 -7.85 -25.83 -3.86
C HIS A 2 -7.09 -25.52 -5.14
N VAL A 3 -7.74 -24.83 -6.07
CA VAL A 3 -7.03 -24.15 -7.16
C VAL A 3 -6.17 -23.11 -6.45
N GLY A 4 -4.84 -23.24 -6.52
CA GLY A 4 -3.93 -22.29 -5.89
C GLY A 4 -4.29 -20.87 -6.33
N LYS A 5 -4.65 -20.01 -5.38
CA LYS A 5 -4.91 -18.59 -5.64
C LYS A 5 -3.63 -17.97 -6.22
N ARG A 6 -3.79 -17.19 -7.28
CA ARG A 6 -2.69 -16.47 -7.94
C ARG A 6 -2.18 -15.34 -7.03
N THR A 7 -0.92 -14.93 -7.16
CA THR A 7 -0.35 -13.78 -6.41
C THR A 7 -1.12 -12.49 -6.71
N ALA A 8 -1.09 -11.48 -5.83
CA ALA A 8 -1.73 -10.18 -6.08
C ALA A 8 -1.25 -9.58 -7.39
N ALA A 9 0.02 -9.75 -7.77
CA ALA A 9 0.54 -9.30 -9.06
C ALA A 9 -0.30 -9.78 -10.27
N SER A 10 -1.05 -10.87 -10.13
CA SER A 10 -1.84 -11.49 -11.21
C SER A 10 -3.34 -11.65 -10.89
N ARG A 11 -3.82 -11.11 -9.76
CA ARG A 11 -5.25 -11.04 -9.42
C ARG A 11 -5.83 -9.67 -9.84
N PRO A 12 -6.95 -9.64 -10.59
CA PRO A 12 -7.53 -8.39 -11.08
C PRO A 12 -8.18 -7.57 -9.96
N HIS A 13 -8.73 -8.24 -8.95
CA HIS A 13 -9.49 -7.63 -7.86
C HIS A 13 -8.97 -8.11 -6.52
N LEU A 14 -8.83 -7.18 -5.57
CA LEU A 14 -8.25 -7.42 -4.26
C LEU A 14 -9.11 -6.78 -3.16
N LEU A 15 -9.31 -7.53 -2.09
CA LEU A 15 -9.60 -7.00 -0.78
C LEU A 15 -8.31 -7.02 0.06
N ALA A 16 -7.80 -5.85 0.40
CA ALA A 16 -6.55 -5.70 1.12
C ALA A 16 -6.76 -4.98 2.47
N GLY A 17 -5.89 -5.20 3.45
CA GLY A 17 -5.97 -4.43 4.69
C GLY A 17 -4.70 -4.45 5.51
N ILE A 18 -4.58 -3.48 6.42
CA ILE A 18 -3.56 -3.49 7.48
C ILE A 18 -4.03 -4.42 8.60
N LEU A 19 -3.17 -5.34 9.02
CA LEU A 19 -3.24 -6.00 10.31
C LEU A 19 -2.28 -5.27 11.25
N ASP A 20 -2.84 -4.55 12.22
CA ASP A 20 -2.05 -3.92 13.27
C ASP A 20 -1.60 -4.99 14.26
N LEU A 21 -0.29 -5.11 14.44
CA LEU A 21 0.30 -6.08 15.35
C LEU A 21 0.44 -5.52 16.77
N THR A 22 0.04 -4.28 17.06
CA THR A 22 0.05 -3.73 18.41
C THR A 22 -1.13 -4.22 19.26
N ASN A 23 -0.99 -4.15 20.58
CA ASN A 23 -2.08 -4.46 21.52
C ASN A 23 -2.85 -3.21 21.99
N ALA A 24 -2.83 -2.14 21.21
CA ALA A 24 -3.48 -0.88 21.56
C ALA A 24 -5.00 -0.94 21.28
N GLN A 25 -5.80 -0.42 22.21
CA GLN A 25 -7.20 -0.12 21.93
C GLN A 25 -7.29 1.00 20.88
N PRO A 26 -8.29 0.98 19.98
CA PRO A 26 -9.44 0.08 19.92
C PRO A 26 -9.20 -1.22 19.13
N VAL A 27 -8.00 -1.42 18.60
CA VAL A 27 -7.73 -2.34 17.48
C VAL A 27 -7.52 -3.78 17.98
N ASN A 28 -6.92 -3.98 19.16
CA ASN A 28 -6.57 -5.28 19.76
C ASN A 28 -5.73 -6.19 18.87
N TYR A 29 -4.78 -6.91 19.46
CA TYR A 29 -4.03 -7.92 18.72
C TYR A 29 -4.95 -9.07 18.28
N ILE A 30 -4.80 -9.53 17.04
CA ILE A 30 -5.47 -10.72 16.51
C ILE A 30 -4.40 -11.65 15.94
N PRO A 31 -4.37 -12.92 16.36
CA PRO A 31 -3.49 -13.92 15.74
C PRO A 31 -3.73 -14.01 14.24
N LEU A 32 -2.68 -13.98 13.43
CA LEU A 32 -2.78 -13.99 11.96
C LEU A 32 -3.58 -15.19 11.42
N GLU A 33 -3.55 -16.32 12.12
CA GLU A 33 -4.35 -17.51 11.82
C GLU A 33 -5.88 -17.31 11.93
N GLN A 34 -6.34 -16.33 12.71
CA GLN A 34 -7.74 -15.99 12.88
C GLN A 34 -8.24 -14.94 11.88
N VAL A 35 -7.33 -14.27 11.16
CA VAL A 35 -7.72 -13.32 10.11
C VAL A 35 -8.52 -14.06 9.03
N SER A 36 -9.64 -13.47 8.57
CA SER A 36 -10.51 -14.05 7.54
C SER A 36 -9.73 -14.43 6.27
N PHE A 37 -10.20 -15.45 5.54
CA PHE A 37 -9.65 -15.85 4.23
C PHE A 37 -10.11 -14.94 3.08
N GLU A 38 -11.04 -14.02 3.36
CA GLU A 38 -11.56 -13.02 2.42
C GLU A 38 -10.52 -11.96 2.06
N TRP A 39 -9.52 -11.74 2.93
CA TRP A 39 -8.41 -10.84 2.68
C TRP A 39 -7.42 -11.46 1.69
N ASP A 40 -7.32 -10.83 0.53
CA ASP A 40 -6.36 -11.20 -0.52
C ASP A 40 -4.95 -10.73 -0.19
N VAL A 41 -4.83 -9.58 0.47
CA VAL A 41 -3.55 -8.98 0.87
C VAL A 41 -3.64 -8.55 2.33
N ILE A 42 -2.69 -9.01 3.14
CA ILE A 42 -2.52 -8.62 4.54
C ILE A 42 -1.23 -7.84 4.66
N ILE A 43 -1.31 -6.58 5.08
CA ILE A 43 -0.14 -5.75 5.38
C ILE A 43 0.10 -5.80 6.88
N LEU A 44 1.22 -6.41 7.29
CA LEU A 44 1.65 -6.48 8.67
C LEU A 44 2.26 -5.13 9.07
N ALA A 45 1.59 -4.42 10.00
CA ALA A 45 2.04 -3.13 10.51
C ALA A 45 2.52 -3.24 11.98
N TRP A 46 3.60 -2.57 12.38
CA TRP A 46 4.29 -1.46 11.72
C TRP A 46 5.78 -1.76 11.46
N GLY A 47 6.31 -1.33 10.31
CA GLY A 47 7.76 -1.33 10.07
C GLY A 47 8.32 0.09 10.09
N GLU A 48 8.86 0.48 11.23
CA GLU A 48 9.32 1.84 11.47
C GLU A 48 10.70 2.09 10.84
N TRP A 49 10.79 3.09 9.97
CA TRP A 49 12.04 3.35 9.25
C TRP A 49 13.25 3.66 10.15
N PRO A 50 13.18 4.50 11.20
CA PRO A 50 14.34 4.76 12.06
C PRO A 50 14.89 3.49 12.74
N THR A 51 13.99 2.57 13.13
CA THR A 51 14.34 1.28 13.70
C THR A 51 14.96 0.38 12.64
N LEU A 52 14.35 0.31 11.45
CA LEU A 52 14.87 -0.45 10.31
C LEU A 52 16.22 0.09 9.82
N PHE A 53 16.46 1.39 9.85
CA PHE A 53 17.70 2.02 9.41
C PHE A 53 18.88 1.58 10.28
N ASN A 54 18.67 1.48 11.60
CA ASN A 54 19.68 1.10 12.57
C ASN A 54 19.68 -0.41 12.90
N LEU A 55 19.05 -1.23 12.05
CA LEU A 55 18.92 -2.67 12.29
C LEU A 55 20.29 -3.35 12.39
N ASP A 56 20.56 -4.00 13.53
CA ASP A 56 21.71 -4.88 13.71
C ASP A 56 21.33 -6.33 13.33
N PRO A 57 21.86 -6.87 12.22
CA PRO A 57 21.58 -8.24 11.80
C PRO A 57 22.17 -9.33 12.73
N ALA A 58 22.90 -8.95 13.78
CA ALA A 58 23.40 -9.87 14.80
C ALA A 58 22.52 -9.88 16.06
N ASP A 59 21.63 -8.91 16.23
CA ASP A 59 20.76 -8.80 17.41
C ASP A 59 19.47 -9.63 17.20
N PRO A 60 19.27 -10.72 17.96
CA PRO A 60 18.09 -11.57 17.82
C PRO A 60 16.78 -10.88 18.26
N GLU A 61 16.85 -9.88 19.16
CA GLU A 61 15.71 -9.08 19.60
C GLU A 61 15.34 -8.00 18.59
N VAL A 62 16.24 -7.60 17.68
CA VAL A 62 16.01 -6.64 16.58
C VAL A 62 15.74 -7.35 15.24
N GLN A 63 16.19 -8.60 15.12
CA GLN A 63 15.87 -9.44 13.98
C GLN A 63 14.41 -9.90 14.00
N GLY A 64 13.70 -9.90 15.13
CA GLY A 64 12.25 -10.05 15.13
C GLY A 64 11.64 -10.57 16.43
N ALA A 65 10.84 -9.75 17.08
CA ALA A 65 9.70 -10.20 17.88
C ALA A 65 8.42 -9.61 17.28
N CYS A 66 8.25 -9.84 15.97
CA CYS A 66 7.03 -9.74 15.18
C CYS A 66 6.57 -8.31 14.78
N LEU A 67 7.54 -7.53 14.26
CA LEU A 67 7.42 -6.28 13.45
C LEU A 67 7.01 -5.01 14.22
N TYR A 68 8.03 -4.41 14.83
CA TYR A 68 8.16 -3.66 16.10
C TYR A 68 7.22 -2.49 16.49
N GLU A 69 6.79 -2.55 17.76
CA GLU A 69 6.87 -1.47 18.77
C GLU A 69 7.70 -1.98 19.98
N SER A 70 8.60 -1.17 20.55
CA SER A 70 8.86 -1.15 22.01
C SER A 70 9.71 0.07 22.39
N PRO A 71 9.29 0.88 23.38
CA PRO A 71 9.90 0.69 24.70
C PRO A 71 8.94 1.05 25.83
N SER A 72 8.26 0.07 26.44
CA SER A 72 7.77 0.19 27.84
C SER A 72 7.34 -1.16 28.38
N PHE A 73 8.08 -1.65 29.38
CA PHE A 73 7.60 -2.50 30.48
C PHE A 73 7.25 -3.97 30.19
N TYR A 74 8.21 -4.88 30.40
CA TYR A 74 8.35 -5.64 31.65
C TYR A 74 9.63 -6.48 31.57
N MET A 75 10.73 -6.01 32.16
CA MET A 75 11.80 -6.90 32.61
C MET A 75 11.39 -7.35 34.01
N PRO A 76 10.96 -8.59 34.26
CA PRO A 76 11.08 -9.12 35.60
C PRO A 76 12.58 -9.21 35.86
N GLU A 77 13.11 -8.27 36.64
CA GLU A 77 14.34 -8.53 37.37
C GLU A 77 14.19 -9.89 38.06
N HIS A 78 15.15 -10.78 37.81
CA HIS A 78 15.23 -12.19 38.22
C HIS A 78 14.85 -13.24 37.16
N HIS A 79 15.69 -13.38 36.14
CA HIS A 79 15.88 -14.69 35.50
C HIS A 79 17.32 -15.19 35.64
N SER A 80 17.38 -16.43 36.13
CA SER A 80 18.55 -17.31 36.26
C SER A 80 19.40 -17.33 34.97
N PRO A 81 20.74 -17.48 35.06
CA PRO A 81 21.64 -17.48 33.90
C PRO A 81 21.48 -18.65 32.91
N PHE A 82 20.39 -19.42 32.99
CA PHE A 82 20.15 -20.63 32.19
C PHE A 82 18.80 -20.69 31.46
N SER A 83 18.01 -19.61 31.42
CA SER A 83 16.75 -19.58 30.69
C SER A 83 16.90 -18.81 29.38
N VAL A 84 17.07 -19.52 28.26
CA VAL A 84 16.89 -18.93 26.93
C VAL A 84 15.39 -18.76 26.71
N SER A 85 14.86 -17.55 26.92
CA SER A 85 13.48 -17.21 26.55
C SER A 85 13.39 -17.12 25.02
N LEU A 86 12.45 -17.85 24.43
CA LEU A 86 12.15 -17.71 23.00
C LEU A 86 11.56 -16.32 22.73
N PRO A 87 11.82 -15.70 21.56
CA PRO A 87 11.15 -14.46 21.18
C PRO A 87 9.64 -14.63 21.13
N VAL A 88 8.90 -13.68 21.72
CA VAL A 88 7.43 -13.68 21.79
C VAL A 88 6.89 -12.44 21.08
N CYS A 89 5.99 -12.64 20.12
CA CYS A 89 5.27 -11.61 19.39
C CYS A 89 4.26 -10.86 20.30
N PRO A 90 3.72 -9.72 19.86
CA PRO A 90 2.50 -9.16 20.44
C PRO A 90 1.40 -10.20 20.62
N GLY A 91 0.63 -10.06 21.71
CA GLY A 91 -0.38 -11.05 22.09
C GLY A 91 0.15 -12.35 22.69
N GLY A 92 1.46 -12.49 22.90
CA GLY A 92 2.04 -13.66 23.56
C GLY A 92 2.31 -14.84 22.63
N VAL A 93 2.24 -14.65 21.31
CA VAL A 93 2.43 -15.71 20.30
C VAL A 93 3.92 -16.00 20.12
N LEU A 94 4.32 -17.27 19.99
CA LEU A 94 5.70 -17.62 19.68
C LEU A 94 6.06 -17.19 18.25
N GLU A 95 7.27 -16.68 18.05
CA GLU A 95 7.71 -16.28 16.69
C GLU A 95 7.63 -17.43 15.68
N THR A 96 7.86 -18.67 16.12
CA THR A 96 7.72 -19.87 15.28
C THR A 96 6.28 -20.08 14.79
N ASP A 97 5.30 -19.82 15.64
CA ASP A 97 3.89 -19.97 15.31
C ASP A 97 3.45 -18.85 14.37
N PHE A 98 3.96 -17.63 14.59
CA PHE A 98 3.75 -16.50 13.69
C PHE A 98 4.32 -16.75 12.28
N LEU A 99 5.55 -17.27 12.18
CA LEU A 99 6.16 -17.69 10.92
C LEU A 99 5.34 -18.79 10.22
N ALA A 100 4.83 -19.76 10.98
CA ALA A 100 3.97 -20.81 10.45
C ALA A 100 2.64 -20.22 9.93
N ALA A 101 2.05 -19.26 10.63
CA ALA A 101 0.84 -18.56 10.20
C ALA A 101 1.05 -17.76 8.91
N ILE A 102 2.17 -17.04 8.77
CA ILE A 102 2.54 -16.33 7.53
C ILE A 102 2.67 -17.32 6.38
N THR A 103 3.47 -18.38 6.59
CA THR A 103 3.70 -19.41 5.57
C THR A 103 2.39 -20.05 5.13
N LYS A 104 1.48 -20.31 6.07
CA LYS A 104 0.14 -20.84 5.76
C LYS A 104 -0.69 -19.86 4.94
N LYS A 105 -0.76 -18.58 5.32
CA LYS A 105 -1.49 -17.55 4.56
C LYS A 105 -0.98 -17.42 3.12
N ILE A 106 0.34 -17.39 2.95
CA ILE A 106 0.96 -17.37 1.63
C ILE A 106 0.65 -18.66 0.85
N GLY A 107 0.70 -19.83 1.51
CA GLY A 107 0.33 -21.11 0.91
C GLY A 107 -1.14 -21.20 0.48
N ASP A 108 -2.03 -20.51 1.19
CA ASP A 108 -3.45 -20.36 0.84
C ASP A 108 -3.69 -19.26 -0.23
N GLY A 109 -2.61 -18.59 -0.66
CA GLY A 109 -2.57 -17.58 -1.72
C GLY A 109 -3.01 -16.18 -1.31
N THR A 110 -2.89 -15.85 -0.02
CA THR A 110 -2.91 -14.47 0.48
C THR A 110 -1.51 -13.87 0.36
N ASP A 111 -1.38 -12.65 -0.13
CA ASP A 111 -0.10 -11.94 -0.04
C ASP A 111 0.07 -11.32 1.33
N VAL A 112 1.23 -11.52 1.94
CA VAL A 112 1.57 -11.01 3.25
C VAL A 112 2.74 -10.04 3.10
N LEU A 113 2.44 -8.76 3.27
CA LEU A 113 3.35 -7.65 3.03
C LEU A 113 3.87 -7.10 4.35
N PHE A 114 5.12 -6.61 4.34
CA PHE A 114 5.64 -5.79 5.43
C PHE A 114 5.39 -4.31 5.16
N HIS A 115 4.74 -3.64 6.12
CA HIS A 115 4.59 -2.18 6.11
C HIS A 115 5.94 -1.52 6.39
N VAL A 116 6.28 -0.46 5.66
CA VAL A 116 7.47 0.37 5.89
C VAL A 116 7.06 1.83 5.86
N GLY A 117 7.29 2.56 6.95
CA GLY A 117 7.00 3.99 7.04
C GLY A 117 7.21 4.54 8.44
N GLY A 118 6.43 5.56 8.79
CA GLY A 118 6.30 6.08 10.14
C GLY A 118 5.56 7.43 10.15
N THR A 119 5.35 8.02 11.32
CA THR A 119 4.52 9.24 11.49
C THR A 119 5.22 10.30 12.33
N LEU A 120 4.84 11.57 12.16
CA LEU A 120 5.36 12.69 12.97
C LEU A 120 4.91 12.63 14.44
N THR A 121 3.75 12.06 14.72
CA THR A 121 3.08 12.13 16.03
C THR A 121 3.47 11.01 16.98
N SER A 122 4.29 10.08 16.51
CA SER A 122 4.74 8.93 17.28
C SER A 122 6.27 8.97 17.42
N ASN A 123 6.82 8.22 18.37
CA ASN A 123 8.25 7.96 18.49
C ASN A 123 8.84 7.21 17.27
N ARG A 124 8.04 6.96 16.23
CA ARG A 124 8.29 6.05 15.10
C ARG A 124 8.97 6.72 13.90
N GLY A 125 9.12 8.05 13.91
CA GLY A 125 9.87 8.89 12.95
C GLY A 125 9.42 8.76 11.48
N LEU A 126 9.86 9.67 10.61
CA LEU A 126 9.46 9.64 9.19
C LEU A 126 10.38 8.78 8.34
N LEU A 127 9.85 8.20 7.25
CA LEU A 127 10.67 7.58 6.20
C LEU A 127 11.50 8.67 5.50
N ARG A 128 12.82 8.65 5.74
CA ARG A 128 13.77 9.66 5.24
C ARG A 128 15.00 8.98 4.68
N LEU A 129 15.21 9.13 3.37
CA LEU A 129 16.39 8.69 2.63
C LEU A 129 17.07 9.93 2.05
N THR A 130 18.03 10.51 2.76
CA THR A 130 18.64 11.79 2.37
C THR A 130 19.99 11.62 1.67
N ALA A 131 20.61 10.44 1.80
CA ALA A 131 21.86 10.07 1.13
C ALA A 131 21.72 8.78 0.30
N SER A 132 22.61 8.60 -0.68
CA SER A 132 22.65 7.38 -1.49
C SER A 132 22.95 6.13 -0.64
N SER A 133 23.71 6.25 0.44
CA SER A 133 23.96 5.16 1.40
C SER A 133 22.68 4.70 2.11
N ASP A 134 21.68 5.57 2.23
CA ASP A 134 20.41 5.22 2.85
C ASP A 134 19.61 4.28 1.95
N VAL A 135 19.79 4.38 0.62
CA VAL A 135 19.19 3.47 -0.37
C VAL A 135 19.71 2.05 -0.17
N ASP A 136 21.03 1.90 -0.07
CA ASP A 136 21.65 0.59 0.15
C ASP A 136 21.18 -0.02 1.48
N THR A 137 21.11 0.81 2.52
CA THR A 137 20.62 0.42 3.86
C THR A 137 19.16 -0.01 3.81
N PHE A 138 18.32 0.73 3.08
CA PHE A 138 16.90 0.43 2.89
C PHE A 138 16.69 -0.92 2.20
N VAL A 139 17.33 -1.12 1.05
CA VAL A 139 17.18 -2.35 0.26
C VAL A 139 17.68 -3.56 1.07
N LYS A 140 18.82 -3.42 1.74
CA LYS A 140 19.41 -4.47 2.58
C LYS A 140 18.50 -4.84 3.75
N ASN A 141 18.08 -3.86 4.55
CA ASN A 141 17.40 -4.14 5.82
C ASN A 141 15.97 -4.64 5.60
N ILE A 142 15.26 -4.13 4.58
CA ILE A 142 14.00 -4.73 4.14
C ILE A 142 14.22 -6.16 3.65
N GLY A 143 15.27 -6.42 2.87
CA GLY A 143 15.61 -7.77 2.42
C GLY A 143 15.85 -8.76 3.56
N ILE A 144 16.44 -8.31 4.67
CA ILE A 144 16.62 -9.13 5.89
C ILE A 144 15.26 -9.50 6.49
N VAL A 145 14.36 -8.54 6.68
CA VAL A 145 13.03 -8.77 7.27
C VAL A 145 12.19 -9.69 6.37
N VAL A 146 12.14 -9.39 5.07
CA VAL A 146 11.44 -10.19 4.07
C VAL A 146 11.92 -11.63 4.10
N LYS A 147 13.23 -11.85 4.12
CA LYS A 147 13.82 -13.19 4.18
C LYS A 147 13.50 -13.90 5.49
N LYS A 148 13.58 -13.23 6.64
CA LYS A 148 13.32 -13.86 7.93
C LYS A 148 11.88 -14.35 8.04
N TYR A 149 10.92 -13.51 7.64
CA TYR A 149 9.50 -13.81 7.76
C TYR A 149 8.89 -14.51 6.53
N ALA A 150 9.71 -14.82 5.53
CA ALA A 150 9.27 -15.41 4.26
C ALA A 150 8.13 -14.63 3.60
N LEU A 151 8.18 -13.30 3.70
CA LEU A 151 7.16 -12.40 3.18
C LEU A 151 7.24 -12.33 1.65
N ASN A 152 6.10 -12.12 1.02
CA ASN A 152 6.02 -12.02 -0.45
C ASN A 152 5.70 -10.60 -0.94
N GLY A 153 5.80 -9.60 -0.07
CA GLY A 153 5.74 -8.20 -0.49
C GLY A 153 6.09 -7.18 0.57
N VAL A 154 6.07 -5.91 0.16
CA VAL A 154 6.29 -4.72 0.99
C VAL A 154 5.29 -3.63 0.61
N ASN A 155 4.85 -2.87 1.61
CA ASN A 155 4.08 -1.65 1.45
C ASN A 155 4.88 -0.45 1.95
N ILE A 156 5.12 0.52 1.06
CA ILE A 156 5.78 1.78 1.39
C ILE A 156 4.72 2.80 1.73
N ASN A 157 4.64 3.19 2.99
CA ASN A 157 3.63 4.11 3.48
C ASN A 157 4.14 5.55 3.47
N LEU A 158 3.61 6.35 2.55
CA LEU A 158 3.91 7.78 2.41
C LEU A 158 2.84 8.67 3.05
N ARG A 159 1.87 8.07 3.76
CA ARG A 159 0.83 8.77 4.52
C ARG A 159 1.42 9.50 5.74
N ASP A 160 0.59 10.32 6.39
CA ASP A 160 0.85 10.92 7.72
C ASP A 160 2.17 11.71 7.82
N ALA A 161 2.39 12.59 6.84
CA ALA A 161 3.53 13.50 6.70
C ALA A 161 4.88 12.86 6.33
N SER A 162 4.87 11.65 5.77
CA SER A 162 6.08 11.02 5.21
C SER A 162 6.58 11.64 3.90
N CYS A 163 5.79 12.50 3.24
CA CYS A 163 6.27 13.31 2.12
C CYS A 163 7.32 14.35 2.57
N ASP A 164 8.12 14.86 1.62
CA ASP A 164 9.05 15.97 1.85
C ASP A 164 8.33 17.30 1.61
N VAL A 165 8.56 18.25 2.52
CA VAL A 165 8.00 19.60 2.51
C VAL A 165 8.92 20.62 1.83
N SER A 166 10.09 20.18 1.33
CA SER A 166 11.11 21.02 0.69
C SER A 166 10.60 21.79 -0.54
N ASN A 167 9.48 21.34 -1.14
CA ASN A 167 8.88 21.87 -2.38
C ASN A 167 9.88 21.97 -3.54
N LEU A 168 10.97 21.19 -3.53
CA LEU A 168 12.00 21.23 -4.56
C LEU A 168 11.55 20.59 -5.87
N ASP A 169 10.67 19.59 -5.81
CA ASP A 169 10.09 18.94 -7.00
C ASP A 169 8.97 19.78 -7.63
N VAL A 170 9.28 21.00 -8.08
CA VAL A 170 8.28 21.92 -8.66
C VAL A 170 7.57 21.30 -9.87
N ASP A 171 8.30 20.55 -10.69
CA ASP A 171 7.74 19.71 -11.75
C ASP A 171 7.84 18.24 -11.33
N PHE A 172 6.70 17.63 -11.04
CA PHE A 172 6.65 16.25 -10.52
C PHE A 172 7.18 15.19 -11.51
N ARG A 173 7.36 15.55 -12.78
CA ARG A 173 7.90 14.65 -13.81
C ARG A 173 9.42 14.56 -13.75
N TYR A 174 10.07 15.53 -13.13
CA TYR A 174 11.52 15.64 -13.06
C TYR A 174 11.97 15.79 -11.59
N PRO A 175 12.07 14.67 -10.83
CA PRO A 175 12.53 14.70 -9.45
C PRO A 175 13.91 15.34 -9.34
N VAL A 176 14.03 16.30 -8.43
CA VAL A 176 15.30 16.94 -8.04
C VAL A 176 15.55 16.87 -6.54
N ASP A 177 14.48 16.70 -5.76
CA ASP A 177 14.57 16.50 -4.33
C ASP A 177 15.32 15.19 -4.01
N ALA A 178 16.24 15.26 -3.05
CA ALA A 178 17.09 14.13 -2.71
C ALA A 178 16.28 12.97 -2.12
N TRP A 179 15.25 13.27 -1.31
CA TRP A 179 14.36 12.25 -0.75
C TRP A 179 13.58 11.54 -1.84
N SER A 180 13.02 12.28 -2.80
CA SER A 180 12.31 11.70 -3.95
C SER A 180 13.21 10.81 -4.78
N LEU A 181 14.39 11.31 -5.16
CA LEU A 181 15.36 10.56 -5.96
C LEU A 181 15.81 9.26 -5.27
N ASN A 182 16.13 9.33 -3.98
CA ASN A 182 16.58 8.19 -3.21
C ASN A 182 15.46 7.16 -3.01
N LEU A 183 14.23 7.60 -2.71
CA LEU A 183 13.10 6.68 -2.54
C LEU A 183 12.71 5.99 -3.84
N ILE A 184 12.68 6.72 -4.97
CA ILE A 184 12.45 6.13 -6.29
C ILE A 184 13.52 5.08 -6.60
N SER A 185 14.80 5.41 -6.35
CA SER A 185 15.92 4.49 -6.52
C SER A 185 15.77 3.24 -5.64
N ALA A 186 15.44 3.42 -4.37
CA ALA A 186 15.30 2.32 -3.41
C ALA A 186 14.19 1.34 -3.81
N VAL A 187 13.02 1.84 -4.22
CA VAL A 187 11.91 0.98 -4.65
C VAL A 187 12.23 0.25 -5.96
N LYS A 188 12.88 0.92 -6.92
CA LYS A 188 13.34 0.29 -8.17
C LYS A 188 14.39 -0.80 -7.92
N GLN A 189 15.34 -0.55 -7.01
CA GLN A 189 16.33 -1.55 -6.62
C GLN A 189 15.70 -2.72 -5.87
N LEU A 190 14.75 -2.47 -4.97
CA LEU A 190 14.00 -3.52 -4.28
C LEU A 190 13.25 -4.40 -5.29
N ARG A 191 12.59 -3.81 -6.29
CA ARG A 191 11.97 -4.54 -7.42
C ARG A 191 12.99 -5.40 -8.16
N ALA A 192 14.16 -4.85 -8.48
CA ALA A 192 15.20 -5.59 -9.21
C ALA A 192 15.74 -6.78 -8.41
N VAL A 193 15.89 -6.64 -7.09
CA VAL A 193 16.41 -7.70 -6.20
C VAL A 193 15.36 -8.78 -5.93
N GLN A 194 14.10 -8.39 -5.69
CA GLN A 194 13.03 -9.33 -5.28
C GLN A 194 12.27 -9.94 -6.47
N GLY A 195 12.37 -9.35 -7.66
CA GLY A 195 11.71 -9.83 -8.87
C GLY A 195 10.28 -9.31 -9.04
N THR A 196 9.64 -9.70 -10.14
CA THR A 196 8.31 -9.20 -10.55
C THR A 196 7.15 -9.80 -9.75
N ASP A 197 7.33 -11.00 -9.19
CA ASP A 197 6.29 -11.69 -8.41
C ASP A 197 6.16 -11.13 -6.99
N PHE A 198 7.19 -10.45 -6.50
CA PHE A 198 7.17 -9.77 -5.20
C PHE A 198 6.18 -8.61 -5.22
N VAL A 199 5.25 -8.55 -4.27
CA VAL A 199 4.25 -7.48 -4.24
C VAL A 199 4.88 -6.21 -3.70
N LEU A 200 4.90 -5.15 -4.51
CA LEU A 200 5.30 -3.82 -4.06
C LEU A 200 4.09 -2.91 -4.09
N SER A 201 3.81 -2.23 -2.99
CA SER A 201 2.73 -1.25 -2.94
C SER A 201 3.19 0.05 -2.32
N VAL A 202 2.54 1.14 -2.68
CA VAL A 202 2.76 2.46 -2.09
C VAL A 202 1.44 2.99 -1.58
N ALA A 203 1.37 3.37 -0.31
CA ALA A 203 0.21 4.02 0.27
C ALA A 203 0.42 5.54 0.33
N VAL A 204 -0.58 6.31 -0.09
CA VAL A 204 -0.50 7.78 -0.15
C VAL A 204 -1.87 8.43 0.12
N ASP A 205 -1.83 9.60 0.75
CA ASP A 205 -3.00 10.45 0.93
C ASP A 205 -3.01 11.53 -0.16
N LEU A 206 -4.16 11.71 -0.82
CA LEU A 206 -4.34 12.76 -1.82
C LEU A 206 -5.54 13.61 -1.43
N SER A 207 -5.32 14.88 -1.11
CA SER A 207 -6.41 15.82 -0.88
C SER A 207 -6.82 16.48 -2.20
N PHE A 208 -8.07 16.93 -2.31
CA PHE A 208 -8.58 17.64 -3.49
C PHE A 208 -9.18 18.99 -3.09
N ASP A 209 -8.89 20.03 -3.87
CA ASP A 209 -9.57 21.31 -3.74
C ASP A 209 -10.96 21.28 -4.41
N ASP A 210 -11.72 22.36 -4.21
CA ASP A 210 -13.08 22.50 -4.74
C ASP A 210 -13.10 22.61 -6.28
N ALA A 211 -11.96 22.92 -6.91
CA ALA A 211 -11.79 22.90 -8.36
C ALA A 211 -11.45 21.49 -8.89
N GLY A 212 -11.21 20.54 -7.98
CA GLY A 212 -10.86 19.16 -8.31
C GLY A 212 -9.38 18.93 -8.57
N ALA A 213 -8.50 19.90 -8.30
CA ALA A 213 -7.07 19.71 -8.34
C ALA A 213 -6.60 18.91 -7.12
N ILE A 214 -5.60 18.07 -7.30
CA ILE A 214 -4.90 17.41 -6.20
C ILE A 214 -4.11 18.47 -5.43
N LEU A 215 -4.43 18.60 -4.15
CA LEU A 215 -3.63 19.30 -3.17
C LEU A 215 -2.61 18.31 -2.60
N GLY A 216 -1.34 18.51 -2.89
CA GLY A 216 -0.32 17.56 -2.46
C GLY A 216 1.07 18.14 -2.37
N GLN A 217 1.85 17.53 -1.48
CA GLN A 217 3.28 17.74 -1.43
C GLN A 217 3.87 17.17 -2.71
N ALA A 218 4.57 18.01 -3.48
CA ALA A 218 5.03 17.66 -4.80
C ALA A 218 5.88 16.38 -4.79
N SER A 219 6.68 16.16 -3.75
CA SER A 219 7.53 14.98 -3.62
C SER A 219 6.76 13.65 -3.64
N CYS A 220 5.61 13.55 -2.98
CA CYS A 220 4.80 12.33 -3.00
C CYS A 220 4.13 12.09 -4.35
N ILE A 221 3.72 13.17 -5.03
CA ILE A 221 3.18 13.08 -6.38
C ILE A 221 4.28 12.65 -7.36
N THR A 222 5.49 13.19 -7.21
CA THR A 222 6.69 12.80 -7.96
C THR A 222 7.01 11.33 -7.80
N VAL A 223 7.13 10.86 -6.55
CA VAL A 223 7.41 9.44 -6.25
C VAL A 223 6.30 8.55 -6.80
N MET A 224 5.04 8.90 -6.58
CA MET A 224 3.89 8.16 -7.10
C MET A 224 3.90 8.11 -8.63
N HIS A 225 4.23 9.21 -9.30
CA HIS A 225 4.34 9.26 -10.76
C HIS A 225 5.48 8.41 -11.30
N ALA A 226 6.68 8.50 -10.71
CA ALA A 226 7.87 7.78 -11.15
C ALA A 226 7.82 6.27 -10.89
N LEU A 227 6.91 5.80 -10.01
CA LEU A 227 6.80 4.40 -9.62
C LEU A 227 5.60 3.65 -10.22
N ARG A 228 4.80 4.29 -11.09
CA ARG A 228 3.56 3.70 -11.64
C ARG A 228 3.75 2.35 -12.32
N ASP A 229 4.85 2.18 -13.04
CA ASP A 229 5.17 0.95 -13.77
C ASP A 229 6.08 0.00 -12.97
N VAL A 230 6.39 0.34 -11.72
CA VAL A 230 7.30 -0.41 -10.83
C VAL A 230 6.53 -1.15 -9.75
N VAL A 231 5.52 -0.50 -9.15
CA VAL A 231 4.72 -1.06 -8.07
C VAL A 231 3.56 -1.89 -8.60
N SER A 232 3.13 -2.87 -7.82
CA SER A 232 2.00 -3.74 -8.13
C SER A 232 0.66 -3.00 -8.02
N PHE A 233 0.54 -2.06 -7.07
CA PHE A 233 -0.62 -1.17 -6.90
C PHE A 233 -0.30 -0.02 -5.92
N PHE A 234 -1.12 1.02 -5.97
CA PHE A 234 -1.19 2.09 -4.97
C PHE A 234 -2.40 1.91 -4.07
N VAL A 235 -2.21 2.19 -2.79
CA VAL A 235 -3.30 2.36 -1.82
C VAL A 235 -3.54 3.85 -1.66
N VAL A 236 -4.67 4.36 -2.12
CA VAL A 236 -4.95 5.80 -2.11
C VAL A 236 -6.07 6.07 -1.12
N ARG A 237 -5.83 6.99 -0.18
CA ARG A 237 -6.87 7.61 0.63
C ARG A 237 -7.14 9.00 0.08
N PRO A 238 -8.19 9.17 -0.72
CA PRO A 238 -8.49 10.47 -1.27
C PRO A 238 -9.44 11.24 -0.34
N GLN A 239 -9.15 12.53 -0.15
CA GLN A 239 -9.76 13.35 0.88
C GLN A 239 -10.23 14.70 0.32
N PRO A 240 -11.26 15.32 0.91
CA PRO A 240 -11.53 16.74 0.71
C PRO A 240 -10.39 17.59 1.27
N SER A 241 -10.31 18.84 0.82
CA SER A 241 -9.37 19.86 1.31
C SER A 241 -9.58 20.23 2.79
N SER A 242 -10.76 19.96 3.33
CA SER A 242 -11.14 20.24 4.71
C SER A 242 -11.76 19.02 5.37
N PRO A 243 -11.38 18.69 6.63
CA PRO A 243 -11.99 17.58 7.37
C PRO A 243 -13.53 17.68 7.42
N GLY A 244 -14.20 16.57 7.13
CA GLY A 244 -15.67 16.48 7.02
C GLY A 244 -16.31 17.27 5.87
N GLY A 245 -15.51 17.90 5.00
CA GLY A 245 -15.98 18.65 3.84
C GLY A 245 -16.45 17.76 2.69
N PRO A 246 -17.23 18.28 1.73
CA PRO A 246 -17.54 17.55 0.51
C PRO A 246 -16.33 17.51 -0.42
N LEU A 247 -16.33 16.55 -1.34
CA LEU A 247 -15.45 16.54 -2.51
C LEU A 247 -16.27 16.89 -3.75
N VAL A 248 -15.82 17.88 -4.53
CA VAL A 248 -16.53 18.29 -5.76
C VAL A 248 -16.26 17.29 -6.87
N ASP A 249 -17.27 16.60 -7.39
CA ASP A 249 -17.14 15.63 -8.48
C ASP A 249 -16.78 16.29 -9.83
N LEU A 250 -16.57 15.50 -10.88
CA LEU A 250 -16.22 16.05 -12.19
C LEU A 250 -17.38 16.87 -12.82
N ASN A 251 -18.63 16.67 -12.38
CA ASN A 251 -19.82 17.45 -12.78
C ASN A 251 -19.97 18.76 -11.99
N GLY A 252 -19.04 19.06 -11.08
CA GLY A 252 -19.09 20.25 -10.24
C GLY A 252 -20.08 20.14 -9.07
N GLN A 253 -20.55 18.93 -8.74
CA GLN A 253 -21.46 18.72 -7.60
C GLN A 253 -20.70 18.26 -6.35
N PRO A 254 -21.03 18.79 -5.17
CA PRO A 254 -20.40 18.38 -3.93
C PRO A 254 -20.91 16.99 -3.48
N GLN A 255 -19.99 16.05 -3.31
CA GLN A 255 -20.25 14.70 -2.81
C GLN A 255 -19.85 14.59 -1.35
N ARG A 256 -20.77 14.04 -0.52
CA ARG A 256 -20.54 13.90 0.92
C ARG A 256 -19.82 12.60 1.24
N GLN A 257 -18.84 12.67 2.13
CA GLN A 257 -18.18 11.47 2.67
C GLN A 257 -19.19 10.44 3.19
N GLY A 258 -18.85 9.16 3.03
CA GLY A 258 -19.69 8.06 3.44
C GLY A 258 -20.83 7.70 2.47
N THR A 259 -20.92 8.32 1.29
CA THR A 259 -21.90 7.94 0.26
C THR A 259 -21.26 7.14 -0.88
N THR A 260 -22.10 6.40 -1.61
CA THR A 260 -21.70 5.75 -2.87
C THR A 260 -21.07 6.75 -3.83
N ASP A 261 -21.73 7.89 -4.06
CA ASP A 261 -21.28 8.90 -5.03
C ASP A 261 -19.94 9.54 -4.66
N TYR A 262 -19.63 9.68 -3.36
CA TYR A 262 -18.33 10.17 -2.93
C TYR A 262 -17.20 9.22 -3.33
N VAL A 263 -17.36 7.92 -3.07
CA VAL A 263 -16.35 6.91 -3.45
C VAL A 263 -16.16 6.90 -4.97
N VAL A 264 -17.27 6.87 -5.72
CA VAL A 264 -17.28 6.83 -7.19
C VAL A 264 -16.64 8.09 -7.78
N ALA A 265 -17.04 9.28 -7.34
CA ALA A 265 -16.50 10.54 -7.83
C ALA A 265 -15.00 10.66 -7.58
N THR A 266 -14.54 10.15 -6.45
CA THR A 266 -13.14 10.28 -6.07
C THR A 266 -12.24 9.33 -6.85
N ILE A 267 -12.67 8.10 -7.09
CA ILE A 267 -11.96 7.19 -7.99
C ILE A 267 -12.00 7.70 -9.43
N ASP A 268 -13.15 8.16 -9.91
CA ASP A 268 -13.29 8.67 -11.28
C ASP A 268 -12.37 9.88 -11.56
N LYS A 269 -12.11 10.75 -10.57
CA LYS A 269 -11.07 11.79 -10.68
C LYS A 269 -9.68 11.22 -10.97
N LEU A 270 -9.26 10.21 -10.21
CA LEU A 270 -7.96 9.57 -10.40
C LEU A 270 -7.85 8.85 -11.75
N LEU A 271 -8.97 8.32 -12.25
CA LEU A 271 -9.07 7.67 -13.57
C LEU A 271 -9.22 8.63 -14.75
N ASN A 272 -9.48 9.92 -14.50
CA ASN A 272 -9.48 10.96 -15.55
C ASN A 272 -8.24 11.86 -15.49
N GLY A 273 -7.39 11.68 -14.48
CA GLY A 273 -6.29 12.60 -14.20
C GLY A 273 -6.78 13.89 -13.53
N ALA A 274 -5.85 14.60 -12.90
CA ALA A 274 -6.16 15.83 -12.17
C ALA A 274 -4.99 16.80 -12.25
N SER A 275 -5.29 18.11 -12.22
CA SER A 275 -4.26 19.12 -12.03
C SER A 275 -3.66 19.01 -10.62
N ILE A 276 -2.44 19.52 -10.44
CA ILE A 276 -1.75 19.52 -9.15
C ILE A 276 -1.63 20.94 -8.64
N ASN A 277 -2.03 21.21 -7.40
CA ASN A 277 -1.94 22.52 -6.75
C ASN A 277 -2.44 23.68 -7.64
N SER A 278 -3.53 23.45 -8.38
CA SER A 278 -4.11 24.40 -9.36
C SER A 278 -3.12 24.87 -10.45
N SER A 279 -2.11 24.07 -10.77
CA SER A 279 -1.19 24.30 -11.89
C SER A 279 -1.79 23.84 -13.24
N LEU A 280 -1.13 24.20 -14.34
CA LEU A 280 -1.44 23.66 -15.67
C LEU A 280 -0.95 22.21 -15.86
N GLU A 281 -0.15 21.70 -14.92
CA GLU A 281 0.39 20.36 -14.99
C GLU A 281 -0.67 19.36 -14.55
N ILE A 282 -0.90 18.36 -15.39
CA ILE A 282 -1.87 17.30 -15.15
C ILE A 282 -1.12 16.05 -14.75
N LEU A 283 -1.45 15.53 -13.57
CA LEU A 283 -1.12 14.17 -13.20
C LEU A 283 -1.90 13.23 -14.14
N PRO A 284 -1.22 12.37 -14.93
CA PRO A 284 -1.92 11.49 -15.84
C PRO A 284 -2.90 10.56 -15.12
N PRO A 285 -3.97 10.12 -15.80
CA PRO A 285 -4.86 9.09 -15.30
C PRO A 285 -4.11 7.88 -14.76
N PHE A 286 -4.61 7.31 -13.67
CA PHE A 286 -4.22 5.97 -13.25
C PHE A 286 -4.94 4.93 -14.08
N GLN A 287 -4.29 3.80 -14.32
CA GLN A 287 -5.00 2.61 -14.78
C GLN A 287 -5.83 2.04 -13.61
N PRO A 288 -7.07 1.58 -13.84
CA PRO A 288 -7.94 1.06 -12.78
C PRO A 288 -7.29 -0.02 -11.90
N GLU A 289 -6.49 -0.90 -12.50
CA GLU A 289 -5.76 -2.00 -11.88
C GLU A 289 -4.61 -1.54 -10.97
N GLN A 290 -4.24 -0.26 -11.02
CA GLN A 290 -3.22 0.34 -10.15
C GLN A 290 -3.78 0.82 -8.82
N LEU A 291 -5.11 0.88 -8.61
CA LEU A 291 -5.69 1.65 -7.49
C LEU A 291 -6.54 0.82 -6.53
N LEU A 292 -6.10 0.74 -5.28
CA LEU A 292 -6.95 0.36 -4.15
C LEU A 292 -7.47 1.60 -3.42
N PHE A 293 -8.79 1.64 -3.20
CA PHE A 293 -9.43 2.70 -2.43
C PHE A 293 -9.35 2.41 -0.93
N LEU A 294 -8.73 3.29 -0.15
CA LEU A 294 -8.63 3.15 1.29
C LEU A 294 -9.90 3.60 2.01
N VAL A 295 -10.44 2.74 2.85
CA VAL A 295 -11.54 3.02 3.79
C VAL A 295 -11.16 2.65 5.22
N SER A 296 -11.84 3.25 6.18
CA SER A 296 -11.86 2.72 7.54
C SER A 296 -12.82 1.54 7.65
N ALA A 297 -12.40 0.49 8.33
CA ALA A 297 -13.22 -0.70 8.52
C ALA A 297 -14.35 -0.52 9.54
N SER A 298 -14.28 0.51 10.39
CA SER A 298 -15.30 0.81 11.40
C SER A 298 -15.55 2.30 11.55
N GLN A 299 -16.81 2.67 11.86
CA GLN A 299 -17.21 4.04 12.17
C GLN A 299 -16.57 4.55 13.47
N SER A 300 -16.21 3.64 14.39
CA SER A 300 -15.64 4.00 15.70
C SER A 300 -14.20 4.52 15.60
N ALA A 301 -13.50 4.27 14.51
CA ALA A 301 -12.24 4.92 14.22
C ALA A 301 -12.55 6.35 13.76
N ALA A 302 -12.27 7.35 14.60
CA ALA A 302 -12.56 8.76 14.40
C ALA A 302 -11.80 9.37 13.20
N ASN A 303 -12.05 8.88 11.99
CA ASN A 303 -11.46 9.34 10.75
C ASN A 303 -12.53 9.56 9.67
N ASP A 304 -12.26 10.52 8.80
CA ASP A 304 -13.12 10.95 7.69
C ASP A 304 -13.12 9.94 6.52
N SER A 305 -12.73 8.69 6.76
CA SER A 305 -12.51 7.66 5.73
C SER A 305 -13.44 6.46 5.88
N TRP A 306 -14.35 6.48 6.85
CA TRP A 306 -15.37 5.45 6.98
C TRP A 306 -16.48 5.62 5.94
N VAL A 307 -16.86 4.51 5.31
CA VAL A 307 -17.99 4.41 4.39
C VAL A 307 -18.85 3.23 4.86
N PRO A 308 -20.18 3.38 5.01
CA PRO A 308 -21.06 2.26 5.31
C PRO A 308 -20.87 1.14 4.28
N THR A 309 -20.78 -0.11 4.74
CA THR A 309 -20.46 -1.27 3.90
C THR A 309 -21.39 -1.42 2.69
N GLU A 310 -22.68 -1.11 2.84
CA GLU A 310 -23.66 -1.12 1.74
C GLU A 310 -23.31 -0.09 0.64
N GLN A 311 -22.89 1.12 1.04
CA GLN A 311 -22.52 2.20 0.13
C GLN A 311 -21.22 1.88 -0.58
N LEU A 312 -20.27 1.26 0.13
CA LEU A 312 -19.00 0.82 -0.45
C LEU A 312 -19.18 -0.32 -1.46
N THR A 313 -20.10 -1.24 -1.18
CA THR A 313 -20.46 -2.35 -2.09
C THR A 313 -21.13 -1.82 -3.36
N ALA A 314 -22.06 -0.87 -3.20
CA ALA A 314 -22.71 -0.17 -4.31
C ALA A 314 -21.69 0.63 -5.14
N ALA A 315 -20.78 1.36 -4.49
CA ALA A 315 -19.73 2.12 -5.15
C ALA A 315 -18.78 1.23 -5.96
N TYR A 316 -18.37 0.10 -5.41
CA TYR A 316 -17.52 -0.85 -6.12
C TYR A 316 -18.20 -1.32 -7.42
N SER A 317 -19.46 -1.72 -7.34
CA SER A 317 -20.24 -2.16 -8.51
C SER A 317 -20.52 -1.02 -9.51
N CYS A 318 -20.62 0.22 -9.02
CA CYS A 318 -20.77 1.38 -9.89
C CYS A 318 -19.48 1.70 -10.64
N ILE A 319 -18.33 1.58 -9.97
CA ILE A 319 -17.01 1.77 -10.60
C ILE A 319 -16.75 0.68 -11.63
N THR A 320 -16.98 -0.60 -11.30
CA THR A 320 -16.65 -1.72 -12.20
C THR A 320 -17.63 -1.82 -13.36
N ASP A 321 -18.93 -1.68 -13.10
CA ASP A 321 -19.99 -2.11 -14.03
C ASP A 321 -21.09 -1.05 -14.25
N VAL A 322 -20.94 0.13 -13.64
CA VAL A 322 -21.96 1.20 -13.65
C VAL A 322 -23.33 0.71 -13.14
N GLN A 323 -23.30 -0.25 -12.20
CA GLN A 323 -24.46 -0.77 -11.50
C GLN A 323 -24.54 -0.19 -10.09
N MET A 324 -25.74 -0.07 -9.54
CA MET A 324 -25.95 0.42 -8.16
C MET A 324 -25.32 1.81 -7.89
N CYS A 325 -25.11 2.62 -8.93
CA CYS A 325 -24.68 4.01 -8.78
C CYS A 325 -25.74 4.84 -8.04
N GLY A 326 -25.29 5.87 -7.33
CA GLY A 326 -26.17 6.93 -6.87
C GLY A 326 -26.51 7.90 -8.00
N GLU A 327 -26.50 9.20 -7.70
CA GLU A 327 -26.75 10.23 -8.71
C GLU A 327 -25.54 10.42 -9.64
N TYR A 328 -24.33 10.16 -9.14
CA TYR A 328 -23.11 10.27 -9.91
C TYR A 328 -22.76 8.97 -10.62
N LYS A 329 -22.30 9.10 -11.88
CA LYS A 329 -21.77 7.97 -12.67
C LYS A 329 -20.37 8.33 -13.16
N PRO A 330 -19.42 7.36 -13.19
CA PRO A 330 -18.09 7.62 -13.71
C PRO A 330 -18.13 8.20 -15.13
N ARG A 331 -17.44 9.31 -15.37
CA ARG A 331 -17.27 9.90 -16.70
C ARG A 331 -16.40 9.04 -17.59
N SER A 332 -15.46 8.32 -16.99
CA SER A 332 -14.62 7.34 -17.67
C SER A 332 -15.40 6.11 -18.17
N GLY A 333 -16.67 5.94 -17.76
CA GLY A 333 -17.44 4.73 -17.99
C GLY A 333 -17.10 3.62 -16.98
N PRO A 334 -17.57 2.38 -17.19
CA PRO A 334 -17.19 1.26 -16.33
C PRO A 334 -15.67 1.08 -16.36
N SER A 335 -15.11 0.72 -15.20
CA SER A 335 -13.72 0.37 -15.01
C SER A 335 -13.61 -1.07 -14.48
N PRO A 336 -13.83 -2.10 -15.32
CA PRO A 336 -13.88 -3.49 -14.86
C PRO A 336 -12.54 -4.02 -14.34
N ALA A 337 -11.43 -3.32 -14.60
CA ALA A 337 -10.12 -3.66 -14.05
C ALA A 337 -9.84 -2.98 -12.70
N PHE A 338 -10.80 -2.24 -12.12
CA PHE A 338 -10.58 -1.52 -10.87
C PHE A 338 -10.12 -2.46 -9.75
N ARG A 339 -8.97 -2.12 -9.17
CA ARG A 339 -8.18 -3.08 -8.40
C ARG A 339 -8.85 -3.54 -7.12
N GLY A 340 -9.62 -2.70 -6.44
CA GLY A 340 -10.20 -3.13 -5.17
C GLY A 340 -10.32 -2.09 -4.06
N VAL A 341 -10.51 -2.64 -2.87
CA VAL A 341 -10.69 -1.89 -1.62
C VAL A 341 -9.56 -2.26 -0.66
N PHE A 342 -9.07 -1.24 0.04
CA PHE A 342 -8.12 -1.36 1.12
C PHE A 342 -8.75 -0.92 2.44
N ALA A 343 -8.63 -1.71 3.50
CA ALA A 343 -9.24 -1.42 4.80
C ALA A 343 -8.21 -1.14 5.91
N ASP A 344 -8.44 -0.05 6.63
CA ASP A 344 -7.74 0.37 7.84
C ASP A 344 -8.71 0.20 9.04
N THR A 345 -8.69 -0.89 9.81
CA THR A 345 -7.80 -2.07 9.73
C THR A 345 -8.61 -3.36 9.70
N ILE A 346 -7.93 -4.46 9.35
CA ILE A 346 -8.43 -5.84 9.50
C ILE A 346 -8.91 -6.08 10.94
N ASN A 347 -8.22 -5.55 11.95
CA ASN A 347 -8.60 -5.81 13.32
C ASN A 347 -9.92 -5.14 13.71
N LEU A 348 -10.17 -3.92 13.21
CA LEU A 348 -11.45 -3.25 13.40
C LEU A 348 -12.59 -4.04 12.73
N ASP A 349 -12.36 -4.55 11.52
CA ASP A 349 -13.34 -5.40 10.85
C ASP A 349 -13.61 -6.68 11.65
N PHE A 350 -12.55 -7.34 12.13
CA PHE A 350 -12.65 -8.53 12.96
C PHE A 350 -13.44 -8.27 14.25
N SER A 351 -13.20 -7.13 14.92
CA SER A 351 -13.96 -6.71 16.11
C SER A 351 -15.44 -6.50 15.81
N ASN A 352 -15.77 -6.20 14.56
CA ASN A 352 -17.12 -6.08 14.01
C ASN A 352 -17.56 -7.36 13.26
N HIS A 353 -17.06 -8.52 13.68
CA HIS A 353 -17.43 -9.84 13.14
C HIS A 353 -17.15 -10.03 11.63
N ASN A 354 -16.11 -9.38 11.11
CA ASN A 354 -15.72 -9.39 9.70
C ASN A 354 -16.79 -8.84 8.74
N ALA A 355 -17.68 -7.97 9.22
CA ALA A 355 -18.83 -7.51 8.45
C ALA A 355 -18.46 -6.83 7.11
N LEU A 356 -17.33 -6.11 7.05
CA LEU A 356 -16.86 -5.48 5.82
C LEU A 356 -16.31 -6.52 4.84
N ALA A 357 -15.40 -7.39 5.29
CA ALA A 357 -14.83 -8.40 4.42
C ALA A 357 -15.87 -9.37 3.86
N SER A 358 -16.82 -9.79 4.69
CA SER A 358 -17.91 -10.70 4.31
C SER A 358 -18.89 -10.10 3.31
N ALA A 359 -19.10 -8.79 3.34
CA ALA A 359 -19.97 -8.12 2.38
C ALA A 359 -19.25 -7.82 1.05
N LEU A 360 -17.99 -7.40 1.10
CA LEU A 360 -17.25 -6.98 -0.08
C LEU A 360 -16.67 -8.14 -0.89
N SER A 361 -16.19 -9.21 -0.23
CA SER A 361 -15.53 -10.31 -0.93
C SER A 361 -16.39 -10.93 -2.05
N PRO A 362 -17.69 -11.22 -1.87
CA PRO A 362 -18.52 -11.75 -2.96
C PRO A 362 -18.63 -10.82 -4.17
N VAL A 363 -18.59 -9.50 -3.96
CA VAL A 363 -18.73 -8.51 -5.03
C VAL A 363 -17.40 -8.30 -5.75
N ILE A 364 -16.31 -8.15 -4.99
CA ILE A 364 -14.93 -8.02 -5.51
C ILE A 364 -14.50 -9.25 -6.30
N HIS A 365 -14.93 -10.45 -5.90
CA HIS A 365 -14.55 -11.71 -6.53
C HIS A 365 -15.58 -12.28 -7.50
N SER A 366 -16.64 -11.52 -7.83
CA SER A 366 -17.63 -11.98 -8.81
C SER A 366 -17.01 -12.08 -10.20
N GLU A 367 -17.19 -13.22 -10.89
CA GLU A 367 -16.57 -13.53 -12.20
C GLU A 367 -17.11 -12.68 -13.38
N GLY A 368 -17.74 -11.53 -13.13
CA GLY A 368 -18.38 -10.68 -14.15
C GLY A 368 -17.53 -9.55 -14.72
N ALA A 369 -16.41 -9.19 -14.08
CA ALA A 369 -15.65 -7.97 -14.40
C ALA A 369 -14.39 -8.19 -15.27
N ALA A 370 -14.10 -9.42 -15.71
CA ALA A 370 -12.97 -9.64 -16.62
C ALA A 370 -13.32 -9.19 -18.06
N PRO A 371 -12.56 -8.27 -18.69
CA PRO A 371 -12.72 -8.00 -20.10
C PRO A 371 -12.31 -9.25 -20.88
N SER A 372 -13.25 -9.83 -21.63
CA SER A 372 -12.98 -10.78 -22.70
C SER A 372 -12.35 -10.05 -23.90
N GLY A 373 -11.13 -9.54 -23.71
CA GLY A 373 -10.33 -8.91 -24.75
C GLY A 373 -9.14 -9.81 -25.09
N SER A 374 -9.26 -10.58 -26.16
CA SER A 374 -8.12 -11.25 -26.79
C SER A 374 -7.01 -10.23 -27.08
N ALA A 375 -5.81 -10.46 -26.57
CA ALA A 375 -4.62 -9.68 -26.91
C ALA A 375 -4.43 -9.65 -28.43
N PRO A 376 -4.18 -8.48 -29.07
CA PRO A 376 -3.79 -8.45 -30.46
C PRO A 376 -2.40 -9.09 -30.59
N SER A 377 -2.32 -10.12 -31.44
CA SER A 377 -1.07 -10.71 -31.88
C SER A 377 -0.26 -9.69 -32.70
N GLY A 378 0.53 -8.87 -32.01
CA GLY A 378 1.55 -8.01 -32.60
C GLY A 378 2.88 -8.72 -32.65
N SER A 379 3.39 -8.97 -33.85
CA SER A 379 4.68 -9.60 -34.12
C SER A 379 5.83 -8.71 -33.63
N ALA A 380 6.65 -9.19 -32.70
CA ALA A 380 7.91 -8.53 -32.33
C ALA A 380 8.96 -8.76 -33.43
N PRO A 381 9.74 -7.74 -33.84
CA PRO A 381 10.86 -7.94 -34.75
C PRO A 381 12.04 -8.58 -33.98
N THR A 382 12.70 -9.51 -34.64
CA THR A 382 13.82 -10.30 -34.13
C THR A 382 15.06 -9.41 -33.97
N ALA A 383 15.52 -9.20 -32.73
CA ALA A 383 16.83 -8.62 -32.45
C ALA A 383 17.81 -9.75 -32.10
N SER A 384 18.83 -9.90 -32.94
CA SER A 384 19.92 -10.87 -32.82
C SER A 384 20.76 -10.60 -31.56
N GLN A 385 20.92 -11.62 -30.72
CA GLN A 385 21.86 -11.58 -29.60
C GLN A 385 23.30 -11.62 -30.12
N THR A 386 24.10 -10.61 -29.81
CA THR A 386 25.55 -10.72 -29.76
C THR A 386 26.01 -10.38 -28.35
N SER A 387 26.55 -11.37 -27.67
CA SER A 387 27.13 -11.29 -26.33
C SER A 387 28.41 -10.45 -26.35
N SER A 388 28.46 -9.39 -25.53
CA SER A 388 29.71 -8.79 -25.08
C SER A 388 29.60 -8.44 -23.60
N VAL A 389 30.55 -8.98 -22.83
CA VAL A 389 30.77 -8.74 -21.40
C VAL A 389 30.99 -7.25 -21.17
N VAL A 390 30.23 -6.64 -20.25
CA VAL A 390 30.39 -5.22 -19.86
C VAL A 390 31.25 -5.14 -18.61
N ASP A 391 32.34 -4.38 -18.75
CA ASP A 391 33.31 -4.01 -17.72
C ASP A 391 32.74 -2.90 -16.83
N LEU A 392 32.79 -3.07 -15.51
CA LEU A 392 32.15 -2.23 -14.49
C LEU A 392 33.06 -1.08 -14.04
N SER A 393 33.34 -0.12 -14.94
CA SER A 393 34.04 1.11 -14.55
C SER A 393 33.71 2.32 -15.44
N VAL A 394 32.52 2.91 -15.27
CA VAL A 394 32.20 4.27 -15.78
C VAL A 394 31.34 5.04 -14.75
N PRO A 395 31.59 6.33 -14.48
CA PRO A 395 30.92 7.08 -13.41
C PRO A 395 29.47 7.47 -13.75
N LEU A 396 28.64 7.62 -12.71
CA LEU A 396 27.25 8.09 -12.77
C LEU A 396 27.13 9.46 -13.46
N ARG A 397 26.77 9.46 -14.73
CA ARG A 397 25.94 10.48 -15.42
C ARG A 397 25.58 9.90 -16.79
N LEU A 398 24.28 9.94 -17.12
CA LEU A 398 23.61 9.33 -18.29
C LEU A 398 23.12 7.89 -18.13
N LEU A 399 22.03 7.72 -17.38
CA LEU A 399 21.05 6.65 -17.58
C LEU A 399 19.65 7.20 -17.25
N TRP A 400 19.13 8.08 -18.11
CA TRP A 400 17.75 8.62 -18.02
C TRP A 400 16.97 8.48 -19.33
N GLU A 401 17.37 7.56 -20.20
CA GLU A 401 16.55 7.10 -21.32
C GLU A 401 16.73 5.59 -21.46
N LEU A 402 15.91 4.84 -20.72
CA LEU A 402 15.42 3.49 -21.05
C LEU A 402 14.25 3.15 -20.12
#